data_AF-A0A0D7Q696-F1
#
_entry.id   AF-A0A0D7Q696-F1
#
_cell.length_a   1.000
_cell.length_b   1.000
_cell.length_c   1.000
_cell.angle_alpha   90.00
_cell.angle_beta   90.00
_cell.angle_gamma   90.00
#
_symmetry.space_group_name_H-M   'P 1'
#
loop_
_entity.id
_entity.type
_entity.pdbx_description
1 polymer ?
#
loop_
_entity_poly.entity_id
_entity_poly.type
_entity_poly.pdbx_seq_one_letter_code
_entity_poly.pdbx_strand_id
1 'polypeptide(L)' 'MLPLIVFITIPVLVVAFLSGRFTANYAAERGRSKRVWFLWGAALFPLFPLPWIVLGLLPNK' A
#
# COMPACT_ATOMS: atom_id res chain seq x y z
N MET A 1 7.60 -18.68 19.89
CA MET A 1 7.80 -18.64 18.42
C MET A 1 6.52 -18.21 17.71
N LEU A 2 5.48 -19.05 17.69
CA LEU A 2 4.18 -18.77 17.05
C LEU A 2 3.49 -17.45 17.49
N PRO A 3 3.37 -17.11 18.79
CA PRO A 3 2.73 -15.86 19.20
C PRO A 3 3.50 -14.61 18.75
N LEU A 4 4.83 -14.67 18.69
CA LEU A 4 5.66 -13.57 18.22
C LEU A 4 5.49 -13.34 16.71
N ILE A 5 5.39 -14.43 15.94
CA ILE A 5 5.12 -14.37 14.50
C ILE A 5 3.77 -13.71 14.25
N VAL A 6 2.73 -14.12 14.99
CA VAL A 6 1.39 -13.53 14.89
C VAL A 6 1.40 -12.04 15.28
N PHE A 7 2.10 -11.72 16.36
CA PHE A 7 2.25 -10.34 16.86
C PHE A 7 2.93 -9.41 15.85
N ILE A 8 3.85 -9.92 15.02
CA ILE A 8 4.51 -9.14 13.96
C ILE A 8 3.66 -9.12 12.67
N THR A 9 3.06 -10.26 12.31
CA THR A 9 2.36 -10.41 11.04
C THR A 9 1.08 -9.59 10.97
N ILE A 10 0.31 -9.55 12.07
CA ILE A 10 -0.94 -8.78 12.14
C ILE A 10 -0.71 -7.29 11.84
N PRO A 11 0.19 -6.56 12.54
CA PRO A 11 0.41 -5.16 12.26
C PRO A 11 0.98 -4.95 10.84
N VAL A 12 1.86 -5.82 10.36
CA VAL A 12 2.38 -5.72 8.98
C VAL A 12 1.25 -5.81 7.95
N LEU A 13 0.31 -6.74 8.12
CA LEU A 13 -0.86 -6.88 7.23
C LEU A 13 -1.78 -5.65 7.31
N VAL A 14 -2.01 -5.12 8.51
CA VAL A 14 -2.85 -3.92 8.70
C VAL A 14 -2.24 -2.71 7.99
N VAL A 15 -0.93 -2.49 8.13
CA VAL A 15 -0.28 -1.35 7.50
C VAL A 15 -0.16 -1.55 5.98
N ALA A 16 0.09 -2.77 5.50
CA ALA A 16 0.06 -3.09 4.07
C ALA A 16 -1.34 -2.84 3.46
N PHE A 17 -2.40 -3.22 4.16
CA PHE A 17 -3.78 -2.98 3.74
C PHE A 17 -4.12 -1.49 3.68
N LEU A 18 -3.72 -0.72 4.70
CA LEU A 18 -3.89 0.73 4.73
C LEU A 18 -3.13 1.40 3.57
N SER A 19 -1.87 1.04 3.37
CA SER A 19 -1.04 1.54 2.27
C SER A 19 -1.67 1.27 0.90
N GLY A 20 -2.13 0.04 0.67
CA GLY A 20 -2.87 -0.34 -0.53
C GLY A 20 -4.13 0.50 -0.72
N ARG A 21 -4.93 0.70 0.34
CA ARG A 21 -6.19 1.47 0.29
C ARG A 21 -5.96 2.93 -0.07
N PHE A 22 -4.95 3.58 0.52
CA PHE A 22 -4.60 4.97 0.21
C PHE A 22 -4.12 5.10 -1.25
N THR A 23 -3.22 4.21 -1.67
CA THR A 23 -2.70 4.19 -3.06
C THR A 23 -3.82 4.00 -4.07
N ALA A 24 -4.76 3.11 -3.77
CA ALA A 24 -5.91 2.82 -4.61
C ALA A 24 -6.90 4.00 -4.74
N ASN A 25 -7.22 4.66 -3.63
CA ASN A 25 -8.11 5.83 -3.64
C ASN A 25 -7.49 7.00 -4.40
N TYR A 26 -6.21 7.28 -4.15
CA TYR A 26 -5.51 8.37 -4.85
C TYR A 26 -5.38 8.10 -6.36
N ALA A 27 -5.10 6.85 -6.74
CA ALA A 27 -5.11 6.46 -8.14
C ALA A 27 -6.49 6.61 -8.78
N ALA A 28 -7.56 6.32 -8.04
CA ALA A 28 -8.93 6.51 -8.50
C ALA A 28 -9.27 8.00 -8.71
N GLU A 29 -8.79 8.89 -7.85
CA GLU A 29 -8.90 10.36 -8.03
C GLU A 29 -8.21 10.84 -9.31
N ARG A 30 -7.12 10.18 -9.73
CA ARG A 30 -6.43 10.43 -11.01
C ARG A 30 -7.00 9.63 -12.20
N GLY A 31 -8.16 8.99 -12.06
CA GLY A 31 -8.82 8.24 -13.13
C GLY A 31 -8.14 6.91 -13.50
N ARG A 32 -7.32 6.33 -12.60
CA ARG A 32 -6.66 5.02 -12.78
C ARG A 32 -7.44 3.90 -12.08
N SER A 33 -7.11 2.65 -12.42
CA SER A 33 -7.77 1.46 -11.87
C SER A 33 -7.43 1.22 -10.39
N LYS A 34 -8.44 1.37 -9.52
CA LYS A 34 -8.34 1.19 -8.06
C LYS A 34 -7.72 -0.16 -7.64
N ARG A 35 -8.07 -1.26 -8.32
CA ARG A 35 -7.61 -2.61 -7.95
C ARG A 35 -6.12 -2.83 -8.18
N VAL A 36 -5.62 -2.37 -9.32
CA VAL A 36 -4.19 -2.50 -9.68
C VAL A 36 -3.34 -1.71 -8.68
N TRP A 37 -3.77 -0.48 -8.38
CA TRP A 37 -3.06 0.40 -7.45
C TRP A 37 -3.17 -0.02 -5.99
N PHE A 38 -4.23 -0.73 -5.60
CA PHE A 38 -4.32 -1.39 -4.30
C PHE A 38 -3.24 -2.46 -4.11
N LEU A 39 -3.12 -3.36 -5.09
CA LEU A 39 -2.11 -4.44 -5.07
C LEU A 39 -0.70 -3.87 -5.07
N TRP A 40 -0.43 -2.86 -5.89
CA TRP A 40 0.86 -2.18 -5.91
C TRP A 40 1.18 -1.49 -4.58
N GLY A 41 0.24 -0.75 -3.99
CA GLY A 41 0.46 -0.08 -2.70
C GLY A 41 0.64 -1.04 -1.51
N ALA A 42 -0.02 -2.20 -1.55
CA ALA A 42 0.12 -3.24 -0.53
C ALA A 42 1.43 -4.03 -0.68
N ALA A 43 1.82 -4.37 -1.91
CA ALA A 43 3.05 -5.12 -2.19
C ALA A 43 4.32 -4.28 -1.98
N LEU A 44 4.25 -2.98 -2.27
CA LEU A 44 5.38 -2.06 -2.09
C LEU A 44 5.47 -1.48 -0.67
N PHE A 45 4.50 -1.72 0.20
CA PHE A 45 4.53 -1.26 1.59
C PHE A 45 5.86 -1.55 2.34
N PRO A 46 6.48 -2.74 2.22
CA PRO A 46 7.75 -3.03 2.88
C PRO A 46 8.92 -2.19 2.35
N LEU A 47 8.86 -1.78 1.08
CA LEU A 47 9.87 -0.95 0.41
C LEU A 47 9.61 0.54 0.60
N PHE A 48 8.34 0.94 0.73
CA PHE A 48 7.90 2.31 0.84
C PHE A 48 6.87 2.42 1.97
N PRO A 49 7.31 2.61 3.22
CA PRO A 49 6.40 2.80 4.36
C PRO A 49 5.54 4.07 4.22
N LEU A 50 5.94 4.97 3.31
CA LEU A 50 5.23 6.18 2.96
C LEU A 50 4.53 5.99 1.60
N PRO A 51 3.23 5.67 1.57
CA PRO A 51 2.48 5.52 0.32
C PRO A 51 2.60 6.75 -0.59
N TRP A 52 2.85 7.93 -0.03
CA TRP A 52 3.07 9.18 -0.76
C TRP A 52 4.30 9.20 -1.68
N ILE A 53 5.39 8.47 -1.35
CA ILE A 53 6.62 8.48 -2.18
C ILE A 53 6.44 7.70 -3.48
N VAL A 54 5.81 6.53 -3.44
CA VAL A 54 5.45 5.76 -4.63
C VAL A 54 4.49 6.57 -5.50
N LEU A 55 3.58 7.31 -4.86
CA LEU A 55 2.61 8.18 -5.52
C LEU A 55 3.24 9.43 -6.17
N GLY A 56 4.36 9.94 -5.65
CA GLY A 56 5.15 11.01 -6.27
C GLY A 56 5.97 10.56 -7.48
N LEU A 57 6.32 9.27 -7.53
CA LEU A 57 7.03 8.65 -8.65
C LEU A 57 6.09 8.22 -9.80
N LEU A 58 4.79 8.18 -9.56
CA LEU A 58 3.81 7.97 -10.63
C LEU A 58 3.90 9.14 -11.63
N PRO A 59 4.14 8.86 -12.93
CA PRO A 59 4.11 9.91 -13.94
C PRO A 59 2.74 10.60 -13.92
N ASN A 60 2.76 11.91 -13.70
CA ASN A 60 1.61 12.76 -13.94
C ASN A 60 1.23 12.65 -15.42
N LYS A 61 -0.07 12.57 -15.69
CA LYS A 61 -0.55 12.98 -17.01
C LYS A 61 -0.47 14.49 -17.08
#